data_AF-A0A2E3C1C5-F1
#
_entry.id   AF-A0A2E3C1C5-F1
#
_cell.length_a   1.000
_cell.length_b   1.000
_cell.length_c   1.000
_cell.angle_alpha   90.00
_cell.angle_beta   90.00
_cell.angle_gamma   90.00
#
_symmetry.space_group_name_H-M   'P 1'
#
loop_
_entity.id
_entity.type
_entity.pdbx_description
1 polymer ?
#
loop_
_entity_poly.entity_id
_entity_poly.type
_entity_poly.pdbx_seq_one_letter_code
_entity_poly.pdbx_strand_id
1 'polypeptide(L)'
;MLPDSLGFEDIKIIMPDVVLITSSGNFVLDDCSGGILSLIELSWQIYIYSLDCDSFTVVFDEPENHLHPEMQRSLFPKLIKAFPNIQFIAATHSPFIISSVKDSHVYALKYEQVDTDETIVNSKVSSVEINKNEYSVNANEVLREVLGVPITIPIWAEEELETIANEFNASDITIESIQNLRNRLAHNGLGDFYPDALARLVKAND
;
A
#
# COMPACT_ATOMS: atom_id res chain seq x y z
N MET A 1 -13.48 -8.78 -11.95
CA MET A 1 -13.38 -8.07 -10.64
C MET A 1 -13.03 -9.04 -9.53
N LEU A 2 -13.69 -10.19 -9.46
CA LEU A 2 -13.42 -11.24 -8.47
C LEU A 2 -11.96 -11.74 -8.52
N PRO A 3 -11.40 -12.17 -7.37
CA PRO A 3 -10.05 -12.75 -7.28
C PRO A 3 -10.00 -14.10 -8.00
N ASP A 4 -8.85 -14.38 -8.62
CA ASP A 4 -8.70 -15.56 -9.49
C ASP A 4 -8.70 -16.85 -8.65
N SER A 5 -8.28 -16.76 -7.39
CA SER A 5 -8.33 -17.83 -6.39
C SER A 5 -9.75 -18.31 -6.06
N LEU A 6 -10.77 -17.47 -6.26
CA LEU A 6 -12.17 -17.87 -6.09
C LEU A 6 -12.58 -18.85 -7.20
N GLY A 7 -11.98 -18.77 -8.38
CA GLY A 7 -12.32 -19.63 -9.52
C GLY A 7 -13.74 -19.41 -10.02
N PHE A 8 -14.20 -18.16 -10.03
CA PHE A 8 -15.55 -17.78 -10.46
C PHE A 8 -15.84 -18.22 -11.90
N GLU A 9 -17.00 -18.88 -12.09
CA GLU A 9 -17.46 -19.35 -13.39
C GLU A 9 -18.78 -18.67 -13.81
N ASP A 10 -19.77 -18.61 -12.91
CA ASP A 10 -21.12 -18.13 -13.23
C ASP A 10 -21.89 -17.68 -11.98
N ILE A 11 -22.98 -16.92 -12.17
CA ILE A 11 -23.95 -16.59 -11.12
C ILE A 11 -25.27 -17.26 -11.45
N LYS A 12 -25.80 -18.06 -10.51
CA LYS A 12 -27.11 -18.71 -10.67
C LYS A 12 -28.08 -18.28 -9.58
N ILE A 13 -29.32 -18.02 -10.01
CA ILE A 13 -30.42 -17.75 -9.09
C ILE A 13 -31.09 -19.09 -8.78
N ILE A 14 -30.92 -19.56 -7.54
CA ILE A 14 -31.57 -20.75 -7.01
C ILE A 14 -32.53 -20.27 -5.93
N MET A 15 -33.76 -19.92 -6.33
CA MET A 15 -34.69 -19.22 -5.43
C MET A 15 -34.80 -19.91 -4.05
N PRO A 16 -34.70 -19.15 -2.95
CA PRO A 16 -34.62 -17.68 -2.89
C PRO A 16 -33.20 -17.07 -3.04
N ASP A 17 -32.17 -17.90 -3.22
CA ASP A 17 -30.77 -17.52 -3.06
C ASP A 17 -30.07 -17.18 -4.38
N VAL A 18 -29.08 -16.29 -4.29
CA VAL A 18 -28.11 -16.05 -5.37
C VAL A 18 -26.86 -16.84 -5.06
N VAL A 19 -26.45 -17.72 -5.98
CA VAL A 19 -25.33 -18.65 -5.79
C VAL A 19 -24.22 -18.34 -6.78
N LEU A 20 -23.02 -18.13 -6.26
CA LEU A 20 -21.80 -18.05 -7.06
C LEU A 20 -21.34 -19.47 -7.40
N ILE A 21 -21.27 -19.77 -8.68
CA ILE A 21 -20.70 -21.01 -9.20
C ILE A 21 -19.20 -20.79 -9.36
N THR A 22 -18.42 -21.59 -8.64
CA THR A 22 -16.96 -21.51 -8.72
C THR A 22 -16.36 -22.91 -8.86
N SER A 23 -15.15 -22.99 -9.41
CA SER A 23 -14.42 -24.25 -9.56
C SER A 23 -14.04 -24.89 -8.21
N SER A 24 -14.01 -24.10 -7.13
CA SER A 24 -13.71 -24.56 -5.78
C SER A 24 -14.94 -25.02 -4.98
N GLY A 25 -16.14 -24.65 -5.44
CA GLY A 25 -17.40 -24.91 -4.73
C GLY A 25 -18.46 -23.86 -5.04
N ASN A 26 -19.73 -24.20 -4.84
CA ASN A 26 -20.82 -23.25 -5.00
C ASN A 26 -21.13 -22.62 -3.65
N PHE A 27 -21.20 -21.29 -3.60
CA PHE A 27 -21.43 -20.54 -2.36
C PHE A 27 -22.63 -19.62 -2.53
N VAL A 28 -23.45 -19.51 -1.49
CA VAL A 28 -24.48 -18.47 -1.43
C VAL A 28 -23.77 -17.11 -1.33
N LEU A 29 -24.30 -16.10 -2.02
CA LEU A 29 -23.71 -14.77 -2.02
C LEU A 29 -23.55 -14.20 -0.60
N ASP A 30 -24.52 -14.48 0.27
CA ASP A 30 -24.53 -14.06 1.68
C ASP A 30 -23.43 -14.72 2.52
N ASP A 31 -22.92 -15.88 2.09
CA ASP A 31 -21.82 -16.60 2.74
C ASP A 31 -20.43 -16.12 2.26
N CYS A 32 -20.39 -15.24 1.25
CA CYS A 32 -19.14 -14.74 0.71
C CYS A 32 -18.43 -13.82 1.72
N SER A 33 -17.09 -13.77 1.64
CA SER A 33 -16.33 -12.85 2.49
C SER A 33 -16.72 -11.39 2.22
N GLY A 34 -16.69 -10.56 3.27
CA GLY A 34 -17.07 -9.14 3.15
C GLY A 34 -16.34 -8.41 2.02
N GLY A 35 -15.05 -8.70 1.81
CA GLY A 35 -14.30 -8.11 0.71
C GLY A 35 -14.77 -8.53 -0.69
N ILE A 36 -15.23 -9.77 -0.87
CA ILE A 36 -15.82 -10.21 -2.15
C ILE A 36 -17.14 -9.48 -2.40
N LEU A 37 -17.99 -9.37 -1.37
CA LEU A 37 -19.25 -8.65 -1.48
C LEU A 37 -19.02 -7.18 -1.85
N SER A 38 -18.08 -6.50 -1.19
CA SER A 38 -17.71 -5.12 -1.52
C SER A 38 -17.25 -4.97 -2.98
N LEU A 39 -16.46 -5.92 -3.51
CA LEU A 39 -16.08 -5.90 -4.92
C LEU A 39 -17.28 -6.04 -5.85
N ILE A 40 -18.20 -6.96 -5.54
CA ILE A 40 -19.42 -7.17 -6.33
C ILE A 40 -20.28 -5.90 -6.30
N GLU A 41 -20.51 -5.33 -5.13
CA GLU A 41 -21.31 -4.12 -4.95
C GLU A 41 -20.73 -2.92 -5.71
N LEU A 42 -19.43 -2.65 -5.57
CA LEU A 42 -18.76 -1.55 -6.28
C LEU A 42 -18.85 -1.76 -7.80
N SER A 43 -18.57 -2.98 -8.26
CA SER A 43 -18.63 -3.32 -9.68
C SER A 43 -20.05 -3.15 -10.23
N TRP A 44 -21.05 -3.58 -9.47
CA TRP A 44 -22.46 -3.49 -9.82
C TRP A 44 -22.91 -2.03 -9.90
N GLN A 45 -22.58 -1.21 -8.91
CA GLN A 45 -22.92 0.22 -8.91
C GLN A 45 -22.34 0.91 -10.14
N ILE A 46 -21.04 0.74 -10.40
CA ILE A 46 -20.39 1.35 -11.57
C ILE A 46 -21.03 0.84 -12.86
N TYR A 47 -21.31 -0.46 -12.96
CA TYR A 47 -21.94 -1.05 -14.13
C TYR A 47 -23.33 -0.45 -14.41
N ILE A 48 -24.19 -0.36 -13.39
CA ILE A 48 -25.54 0.22 -13.54
C ILE A 48 -25.46 1.67 -14.01
N TYR A 49 -24.57 2.48 -13.42
CA TYR A 49 -24.37 3.86 -13.88
C TYR A 49 -23.81 3.94 -15.30
N SER A 50 -22.97 2.98 -15.71
CA SER A 50 -22.41 2.94 -17.07
C SER A 50 -23.42 2.59 -18.15
N LEU A 51 -24.60 2.07 -17.79
CA LEU A 51 -25.68 1.80 -18.76
C LEU A 51 -26.31 3.08 -19.29
N ASP A 52 -26.35 4.13 -18.48
CA ASP A 52 -27.01 5.40 -18.82
C ASP A 52 -26.01 6.48 -19.30
N CYS A 53 -24.73 6.36 -18.91
CA CYS A 53 -23.69 7.34 -19.21
C CYS A 53 -22.38 6.65 -19.67
N ASP A 54 -21.92 6.99 -20.88
CA ASP A 54 -20.70 6.43 -21.46
C ASP A 54 -19.40 6.91 -20.77
N SER A 55 -19.42 8.06 -20.11
CA SER A 55 -18.27 8.64 -19.41
C SER A 55 -18.67 9.38 -18.15
N PHE A 56 -18.02 9.05 -17.03
CA PHE A 56 -18.22 9.71 -15.74
C PHE A 56 -17.00 9.52 -14.84
N THR A 57 -16.99 10.22 -13.71
CA THR A 57 -15.93 10.14 -12.70
C THR A 57 -16.44 9.43 -11.46
N VAL A 58 -15.66 8.47 -10.96
CA VAL A 58 -15.92 7.75 -9.71
C VAL A 58 -14.86 8.17 -8.70
N VAL A 59 -15.32 8.58 -7.52
CA VAL A 59 -14.43 8.95 -6.40
C VAL A 59 -14.56 7.90 -5.31
N PHE A 60 -13.44 7.35 -4.90
CA PHE A 60 -13.33 6.42 -3.79
C PHE A 60 -12.70 7.10 -2.58
N ASP A 61 -13.20 6.76 -1.40
CA ASP A 61 -12.58 7.05 -0.12
C ASP A 61 -12.31 5.72 0.57
N GLU A 62 -11.03 5.44 0.82
CA GLU A 62 -10.52 4.18 1.40
C GLU A 62 -11.11 2.89 0.78
N PRO A 63 -10.97 2.70 -0.55
CA PRO A 63 -11.50 1.51 -1.22
C PRO A 63 -10.85 0.20 -0.74
N GLU A 64 -9.75 0.26 0.00
CA GLU A 64 -9.10 -0.88 0.65
C GLU A 64 -9.86 -1.47 1.84
N ASN A 65 -10.83 -0.75 2.40
CA ASN A 65 -11.53 -1.18 3.61
C ASN A 65 -12.17 -2.56 3.40
N HIS A 66 -11.87 -3.50 4.30
CA HIS A 66 -12.30 -4.91 4.25
C HIS A 66 -11.73 -5.75 3.07
N LEU A 67 -10.88 -5.20 2.21
CA LEU A 67 -10.23 -5.94 1.14
C LEU A 67 -8.93 -6.61 1.61
N HIS A 68 -8.75 -7.88 1.27
CA HIS A 68 -7.46 -8.56 1.41
C HIS A 68 -6.38 -7.86 0.55
N PRO A 69 -5.11 -7.79 0.98
CA PRO A 69 -4.03 -7.14 0.22
C PRO A 69 -3.93 -7.53 -1.26
N GLU A 70 -4.19 -8.80 -1.59
CA GLU A 70 -4.23 -9.27 -2.98
C GLU A 70 -5.34 -8.60 -3.81
N MET A 71 -6.52 -8.40 -3.20
CA MET A 71 -7.64 -7.70 -3.83
C MET A 71 -7.35 -6.21 -3.96
N GLN A 72 -6.70 -5.59 -2.97
CA GLN A 72 -6.27 -4.19 -3.03
C GLN A 72 -5.34 -3.93 -4.23
N ARG A 73 -4.36 -4.82 -4.46
CA ARG A 73 -3.42 -4.70 -5.60
C ARG A 73 -4.09 -4.85 -6.96
N SER A 74 -5.18 -5.60 -7.05
CA SER A 74 -5.84 -5.90 -8.32
C SER A 74 -7.07 -5.05 -8.61
N LEU A 75 -7.58 -4.29 -7.63
CA LEU A 75 -8.80 -3.49 -7.72
C LEU A 75 -8.77 -2.51 -8.90
N PHE A 76 -7.90 -1.49 -8.87
CA PHE A 76 -7.86 -0.45 -9.89
C PHE A 76 -7.40 -0.96 -11.27
N PRO A 77 -6.39 -1.85 -11.38
CA PRO A 77 -6.06 -2.46 -12.67
C PRO A 77 -7.25 -3.18 -13.32
N LYS A 78 -8.08 -3.87 -12.52
CA LYS A 78 -9.30 -4.52 -13.02
C LYS A 78 -10.36 -3.49 -13.38
N LEU A 79 -10.61 -2.46 -12.55
CA LEU A 79 -11.57 -1.37 -12.80
C LEU A 79 -11.29 -0.62 -14.10
N ILE A 80 -10.05 -0.18 -14.31
CA ILE A 80 -9.64 0.53 -15.52
C ILE A 80 -9.82 -0.35 -16.76
N LYS A 81 -9.48 -1.64 -16.66
CA LYS A 81 -9.64 -2.59 -17.77
C LYS A 81 -11.11 -2.84 -18.11
N ALA A 82 -11.99 -2.93 -17.10
CA ALA A 82 -13.41 -3.18 -17.31
C ALA A 82 -14.16 -1.94 -17.81
N PHE A 83 -13.73 -0.75 -17.38
CA PHE A 83 -14.40 0.51 -17.68
C PHE A 83 -13.40 1.56 -18.21
N PRO A 84 -12.98 1.44 -19.48
CA PRO A 84 -11.91 2.27 -20.04
C PRO A 84 -12.29 3.76 -20.19
N ASN A 85 -13.59 4.07 -20.24
CA ASN A 85 -14.10 5.43 -20.43
C ASN A 85 -14.39 6.16 -19.11
N ILE A 86 -14.13 5.51 -17.97
CA ILE A 86 -14.42 6.05 -16.63
C ILE A 86 -13.12 6.60 -16.02
N GLN A 87 -13.21 7.79 -15.42
CA GLN A 87 -12.12 8.34 -14.62
C GLN A 87 -12.27 7.91 -13.16
N PHE A 88 -11.21 7.38 -12.58
CA PHE A 88 -11.16 6.97 -11.18
C PHE A 88 -10.27 7.90 -10.36
N ILE A 89 -10.78 8.40 -9.24
CA ILE A 89 -10.05 9.18 -8.23
C ILE A 89 -10.19 8.43 -6.91
N ALA A 90 -9.11 8.25 -6.16
CA ALA A 90 -9.15 7.54 -4.89
C ALA A 90 -8.31 8.23 -3.84
N ALA A 91 -8.89 8.43 -2.65
CA ALA A 91 -8.17 8.69 -1.43
C ALA A 91 -7.90 7.35 -0.74
N THR A 92 -6.65 7.09 -0.36
CA THR A 92 -6.24 5.80 0.20
C THR A 92 -5.01 5.99 1.07
N HIS A 93 -4.94 5.24 2.16
CA HIS A 93 -3.72 5.05 2.94
C HIS A 93 -3.05 3.71 2.59
N SER A 94 -3.69 2.88 1.74
CA SER A 94 -3.16 1.57 1.40
C SER A 94 -1.97 1.64 0.46
N PRO A 95 -0.83 1.07 0.87
CA PRO A 95 0.34 0.98 0.02
C PRO A 95 0.11 0.17 -1.26
N PHE A 96 -0.75 -0.84 -1.15
CA PHE A 96 -1.02 -1.78 -2.23
C PHE A 96 -1.88 -1.16 -3.32
N ILE A 97 -2.73 -0.19 -2.97
CA ILE A 97 -3.52 0.57 -3.94
C ILE A 97 -2.65 1.60 -4.66
N ILE A 98 -1.85 2.37 -3.91
CA ILE A 98 -0.98 3.41 -4.48
C ILE A 98 -0.03 2.83 -5.53
N SER A 99 0.51 1.63 -5.26
CA SER A 99 1.44 0.92 -6.15
C SER A 99 0.76 0.03 -7.21
N SER A 100 -0.58 -0.09 -7.21
CA SER A 100 -1.29 -1.03 -8.10
C SER A 100 -1.28 -0.64 -9.58
N VAL A 101 -1.26 0.65 -9.90
CA VAL A 101 -1.35 1.17 -11.26
C VAL A 101 -0.09 1.97 -11.58
N LYS A 102 0.62 1.58 -12.65
CA LYS A 102 1.86 2.27 -13.07
C LYS A 102 1.57 3.69 -13.57
N ASP A 103 0.60 3.85 -14.46
CA ASP A 103 0.32 5.10 -15.17
C ASP A 103 -0.68 5.99 -14.42
N SER A 104 -0.67 5.97 -13.07
CA SER A 104 -1.55 6.80 -12.26
C SER A 104 -0.83 8.02 -11.68
N HIS A 105 -1.53 9.14 -11.61
CA HIS A 105 -1.08 10.31 -10.85
C HIS A 105 -1.28 10.06 -9.37
N VAL A 106 -0.24 10.26 -8.56
CA VAL A 106 -0.30 10.11 -7.11
C VAL A 106 0.07 11.44 -6.47
N TYR A 107 -0.81 11.92 -5.60
CA TYR A 107 -0.62 13.16 -4.86
C TYR A 107 -0.50 12.82 -3.38
N ALA A 108 0.65 13.10 -2.78
CA ALA A 108 0.82 13.02 -1.34
C ALA A 108 0.39 14.34 -0.70
N LEU A 109 -0.40 14.23 0.36
CA LEU A 109 -0.80 15.36 1.18
C LEU A 109 0.20 15.50 2.33
N LYS A 110 1.00 16.58 2.31
CA LYS A 110 2.00 16.89 3.35
C LYS A 110 1.59 18.15 4.09
N TYR A 111 1.88 18.18 5.39
CA TYR A 111 1.74 19.40 6.18
C TYR A 111 2.99 20.27 5.99
N GLU A 112 2.80 21.52 5.57
CA GLU A 112 3.88 22.51 5.56
C GLU A 112 4.08 23.03 7.00
N GLN A 113 5.28 22.83 7.55
CA GLN A 113 5.67 23.50 8.79
C GLN A 113 6.08 24.93 8.45
N VAL A 114 5.26 25.89 8.89
CA VAL A 114 5.64 27.30 8.89
C VAL A 114 6.32 27.55 10.22
N ASP A 115 7.65 27.68 10.18
CA ASP A 115 8.47 28.03 11.34
C ASP A 115 8.23 29.51 11.66
N THR A 116 7.20 29.75 12.47
CA THR A 116 6.98 31.05 13.11
C THR A 116 7.25 30.85 14.60
N ASP A 117 8.28 31.54 15.07
CA ASP A 117 8.76 31.52 16.46
C ASP A 117 7.61 31.35 17.47
N GLU A 118 7.72 30.31 18.30
CA GLU A 118 6.96 30.03 19.53
C GLU A 118 5.62 29.30 19.46
N THR A 119 5.08 28.88 18.31
CA THR A 119 3.99 27.88 18.33
C THR A 119 3.89 27.10 17.03
N ILE A 120 4.21 25.79 17.06
CA ILE A 120 4.02 24.89 15.91
C ILE A 120 2.52 24.74 15.69
N VAL A 121 1.95 25.56 14.82
CA VAL A 121 0.57 25.43 14.35
C VAL A 121 0.64 24.85 12.94
N ASN A 122 0.48 23.53 12.82
CA ASN A 122 0.27 22.86 11.53
C ASN A 122 -0.96 23.47 10.85
N SER A 123 -0.76 24.39 9.92
CA SER A 123 -1.85 25.25 9.43
C SER A 123 -2.05 25.22 7.92
N LYS A 124 -1.18 24.54 7.16
CA LYS A 124 -1.33 24.40 5.71
C LYS A 124 -1.02 22.98 5.23
N VAL A 125 -1.95 22.41 4.46
CA VAL A 125 -1.76 21.15 3.73
C VAL A 125 -1.39 21.50 2.30
N SER A 126 -0.29 20.96 1.82
CA SER A 126 0.15 21.05 0.42
C SER A 126 0.03 19.67 -0.23
N SER A 127 -0.40 19.63 -1.49
CA SER A 127 -0.31 18.43 -2.32
C SER A 127 0.98 18.45 -3.13
N VAL A 128 1.70 17.32 -3.13
CA VAL A 128 2.90 17.12 -3.94
C VAL A 128 2.66 15.92 -4.84
N GLU A 129 2.81 16.11 -6.15
CA GLU A 129 2.75 15.00 -7.11
C GLU A 129 4.02 14.14 -7.02
N ILE A 130 3.83 12.83 -6.99
CA ILE A 130 4.90 11.85 -6.90
C ILE A 130 5.11 11.22 -8.28
N ASN A 131 6.27 11.50 -8.89
CA ASN A 131 6.63 10.99 -10.21
C ASN A 131 7.06 9.51 -10.15
N LYS A 132 6.12 8.58 -10.33
CA LYS A 132 6.37 7.12 -10.30
C LYS A 132 7.53 6.62 -11.17
N ASN A 133 7.92 7.34 -12.22
CA ASN A 133 9.05 6.97 -13.08
C ASN A 133 10.41 7.08 -12.38
N GLU A 134 10.56 7.97 -11.40
CA GLU A 134 11.77 8.06 -10.56
C GLU A 134 11.75 6.98 -9.46
N TYR A 135 10.55 6.62 -8.99
CA TYR A 135 10.35 5.65 -7.91
C TYR A 135 10.22 4.18 -8.35
N SER A 136 10.65 3.87 -9.57
CA SER A 136 10.54 2.53 -10.17
C SER A 136 11.35 1.44 -9.43
N VAL A 137 12.09 1.75 -8.37
CA VAL A 137 13.02 0.81 -7.75
C VAL A 137 12.47 0.16 -6.48
N ASN A 138 11.53 0.77 -5.75
CA ASN A 138 10.96 0.13 -4.56
C ASN A 138 9.59 0.68 -4.20
N ALA A 139 8.54 -0.15 -4.24
CA ALA A 139 7.24 0.24 -3.70
C ALA A 139 7.40 0.81 -2.28
N ASN A 140 8.27 0.21 -1.46
CA ASN A 140 8.54 0.68 -0.10
C ASN A 140 9.03 2.13 -0.02
N GLU A 141 9.71 2.65 -1.05
CA GLU A 141 10.21 4.03 -1.06
C GLU A 141 9.07 5.04 -1.30
N VAL A 142 8.18 4.75 -2.27
CA VAL A 142 6.94 5.52 -2.47
C VAL A 142 6.12 5.54 -1.18
N LEU A 143 6.03 4.40 -0.50
CA LEU A 143 5.22 4.26 0.70
C LEU A 143 5.80 5.03 1.87
N ARG A 144 7.12 4.95 2.06
CA ARG A 144 7.83 5.74 3.05
C ARG A 144 7.65 7.23 2.79
N GLU A 145 7.66 7.67 1.54
CA GLU A 145 7.53 9.08 1.19
C GLU A 145 6.08 9.60 1.23
N VAL A 146 5.09 8.78 0.87
CA VAL A 146 3.67 9.13 0.92
C VAL A 146 3.13 9.10 2.35
N LEU A 147 3.45 8.03 3.10
CA LEU A 147 2.84 7.76 4.39
C LEU A 147 3.68 8.26 5.57
N GLY A 148 4.93 8.65 5.34
CA GLY A 148 5.81 9.19 6.38
C GLY A 148 6.22 8.18 7.45
N VAL A 149 5.95 6.89 7.26
CA VAL A 149 6.27 5.81 8.19
C VAL A 149 7.22 4.81 7.51
N PRO A 150 8.29 4.33 8.18
CA PRO A 150 9.09 3.21 7.69
C PRO A 150 8.27 1.92 7.79
N ILE A 151 7.43 1.65 6.79
CA ILE A 151 6.48 0.51 6.80
C ILE A 151 7.19 -0.85 6.85
N THR A 152 8.48 -0.90 6.54
CA THR A 152 9.25 -2.14 6.41
C THR A 152 9.89 -2.64 7.70
N ILE A 153 9.98 -1.82 8.75
CA ILE A 153 10.66 -2.18 9.99
C ILE A 153 9.64 -2.19 11.13
N PRO A 154 9.36 -3.36 11.75
CA PRO A 154 8.58 -3.41 12.97
C PRO A 154 9.22 -2.55 14.07
N ILE A 155 8.41 -1.94 14.95
CA ILE A 155 8.89 -1.07 16.03
C ILE A 155 9.97 -1.76 16.88
N TRP A 156 9.78 -3.04 17.22
CA TRP A 156 10.76 -3.82 17.98
C TRP A 156 12.10 -3.98 17.25
N ALA A 157 12.07 -4.08 15.92
CA ALA A 157 13.27 -4.23 15.10
C ALA A 157 14.01 -2.90 14.98
N GLU A 158 13.28 -1.78 15.00
CA GLU A 158 13.85 -0.45 15.04
C GLU A 158 14.55 -0.17 16.38
N GLU A 159 13.93 -0.53 17.50
CA GLU A 159 14.54 -0.41 18.84
C GLU A 159 15.81 -1.28 18.97
N GLU A 160 15.78 -2.51 18.47
CA GLU A 160 16.95 -3.39 18.43
C GLU A 160 18.05 -2.85 17.50
N LEU A 161 17.69 -2.33 16.32
CA LEU A 161 18.62 -1.69 15.41
C LEU A 161 19.28 -0.47 16.03
N GLU A 162 18.52 0.38 16.72
CA GLU A 162 19.07 1.53 17.46
C GLU A 162 19.99 1.10 18.59
N THR A 163 19.61 0.07 19.36
CA THR A 163 20.44 -0.47 20.44
C THR A 163 21.77 -0.98 19.90
N ILE A 164 21.74 -1.78 18.83
CA ILE A 164 22.95 -2.29 18.17
C ILE A 164 23.76 -1.13 17.59
N ALA A 165 23.13 -0.18 16.89
CA ALA A 165 23.82 0.95 16.28
C ALA A 165 24.50 1.86 17.32
N ASN A 166 23.84 2.14 18.44
CA ASN A 166 24.38 2.97 19.52
C ASN A 166 25.58 2.31 20.24
N GLU A 167 25.66 0.98 20.24
CA GLU A 167 26.82 0.27 20.77
C GLU A 167 28.05 0.37 19.84
N PHE A 168 27.85 0.61 18.54
CA PHE A 168 28.92 0.84 17.57
C PHE A 168 29.13 2.36 17.39
N ASN A 169 30.06 2.93 18.17
CA ASN A 169 30.39 4.35 18.04
C ASN A 169 31.11 4.66 16.70
N ALA A 170 30.81 5.85 16.17
CA ALA A 170 31.35 6.53 14.98
C ALA A 170 32.86 6.34 14.69
N SER A 171 33.66 6.13 15.72
CA SER A 171 35.13 6.07 15.68
C SER A 171 35.71 4.72 15.22
N ASP A 172 34.92 3.65 15.24
CA ASP A 172 35.40 2.27 15.05
C ASP A 172 34.91 1.64 13.74
N ILE A 173 34.78 2.40 12.65
CA ILE A 173 34.46 1.81 11.33
C ILE A 173 35.71 1.10 10.77
N THR A 174 35.91 -0.15 11.22
CA THR A 174 36.92 -1.07 10.74
C THR A 174 36.24 -2.24 10.02
N ILE A 175 36.99 -2.96 9.18
CA ILE A 175 36.47 -4.15 8.49
C ILE A 175 35.96 -5.20 9.52
N GLU A 176 36.59 -5.27 10.70
CA GLU A 176 36.16 -6.13 11.80
C GLU A 176 34.85 -5.68 12.46
N SER A 177 34.65 -4.38 12.70
CA SER A 177 33.39 -3.89 13.28
C SER A 177 32.21 -4.05 12.33
N ILE A 178 32.44 -3.86 11.03
CA ILE A 178 31.43 -4.09 9.98
C ILE A 178 31.04 -5.58 9.92
N GLN A 179 32.02 -6.48 10.03
CA GLN A 179 31.74 -7.92 10.12
C GLN A 179 31.01 -8.30 11.41
N ASN A 180 31.36 -7.67 12.54
CA ASN A 180 30.70 -7.90 13.82
C ASN A 180 29.24 -7.41 13.81
N LEU A 181 29.00 -6.23 13.24
CA LEU A 181 27.66 -5.69 13.00
C LEU A 181 26.83 -6.66 12.14
N ARG A 182 27.39 -7.14 11.02
CA ARG A 182 26.71 -8.11 10.14
C ARG A 182 26.36 -9.40 10.88
N ASN A 183 27.29 -9.92 11.68
CA ASN A 183 27.09 -11.16 12.43
C ASN A 183 26.03 -11.00 13.53
N ARG A 184 25.99 -9.86 14.22
CA ARG A 184 24.98 -9.56 15.25
C ARG A 184 23.60 -9.36 14.65
N LEU A 185 23.49 -8.62 13.54
CA LEU A 185 22.23 -8.47 12.81
C LEU A 185 21.72 -9.82 12.32
N ALA A 186 22.59 -10.67 11.79
CA ALA A 186 22.23 -12.03 11.41
C ALA A 186 21.79 -12.90 12.61
N HIS A 187 22.43 -12.75 13.77
CA HIS A 187 22.08 -13.49 15.00
C HIS A 187 20.72 -13.10 15.57
N ASN A 188 20.36 -11.81 15.48
CA ASN A 188 19.07 -11.28 15.95
C ASN A 188 17.95 -11.35 14.89
N GLY A 189 18.19 -12.02 13.74
CA GLY A 189 17.19 -12.15 12.68
C GLY A 189 16.94 -10.86 11.87
N LEU A 190 17.81 -9.87 12.01
CA LEU A 190 17.77 -8.55 11.35
C LEU A 190 18.73 -8.45 10.16
N GLY A 191 19.15 -9.59 9.60
CA GLY A 191 20.14 -9.63 8.51
C GLY A 191 19.73 -8.85 7.26
N ASP A 192 18.42 -8.81 6.96
CA ASP A 192 17.86 -8.09 5.81
C ASP A 192 17.94 -6.57 5.96
N PHE A 193 18.08 -6.06 7.19
CA PHE A 193 18.21 -4.63 7.52
C PHE A 193 19.67 -4.15 7.59
N TYR A 194 20.63 -5.00 7.20
CA TYR A 194 22.04 -4.62 7.16
C TYR A 194 22.33 -3.36 6.32
N PRO A 195 21.74 -3.18 5.11
CA PRO A 195 21.92 -1.96 4.33
C PRO A 195 21.43 -0.71 5.06
N ASP A 196 20.28 -0.81 5.75
CA ASP A 196 19.68 0.30 6.51
C ASP A 196 20.52 0.66 7.74
N ALA A 197 21.01 -0.35 8.48
CA ALA A 197 21.90 -0.16 9.62
C ALA A 197 23.20 0.54 9.21
N LEU A 198 23.79 0.15 8.07
CA LEU A 198 25.00 0.75 7.53
C LEU A 198 24.75 2.19 7.07
N ALA A 199 23.61 2.47 6.42
CA ALA A 199 23.22 3.82 6.04
C ALA A 199 23.02 4.75 7.25
N ARG A 200 22.47 4.25 8.36
CA ARG A 200 22.33 5.01 9.62
C ARG A 200 23.68 5.32 10.27
N LEU A 201 24.59 4.34 10.32
CA LEU A 201 25.95 4.52 10.85
C LEU A 201 26.75 5.56 10.06
N VAL A 202 26.64 5.58 8.73
CA VAL A 202 27.32 6.57 7.88
C VAL A 202 26.73 7.97 8.08
N LYS A 203 25.41 8.11 8.25
CA LYS A 203 24.76 9.40 8.53
C LYS A 203 25.09 9.99 9.90
N ALA A 204 25.49 9.17 10.87
CA ALA A 204 25.93 9.64 12.19
C ALA A 204 27.34 10.26 12.17
N ASN A 205 28.06 10.15 11.03
CA ASN A 205 29.43 10.65 10.84
C ASN A 205 29.53 11.96 10.04
N ASP A 206 28.42 12.49 9.52
CA ASP A 206 28.32 13.83 8.91
C ASP A 206 27.66 14.81 9.90
#